data_AF-A0A920AFK7-F1
#
_entry.id   AF-A0A920AFK7-F1
#
_cell.length_a   1.000
_cell.length_b   1.000
_cell.length_c   1.000
_cell.angle_alpha   90.00
_cell.angle_beta   90.00
_cell.angle_gamma   90.00
#
_symmetry.space_group_name_H-M   'P 1'
#
loop_
_entity.id
_entity.type
_entity.pdbx_description
1 polymer ?
#
loop_
_entity_poly.entity_id
_entity_poly.type
_entity_poly.pdbx_seq_one_letter_code
_entity_poly.pdbx_strand_id
1 'polypeptide(L)'
;MFSKFLDHEVKVSALINDLVHLCHEKRDYTTQNFLQWYVAEQIEEEALARTILDKLKLIGDDKGGLYLFDRDVNQLTVTSAAAPDIND
;
A
#
# COMPACT_ATOMS: atom_id res chain seq x y z
N MET A 1 12.35 -9.50 6.23
CA MET A 1 10.92 -9.41 6.60
C MET A 1 10.27 -8.23 5.90
N PHE A 2 10.74 -7.00 6.13
CA PHE A 2 10.21 -5.79 5.47
C PHE A 2 10.40 -5.73 3.94
N SER A 3 11.48 -6.31 3.40
CA SER A 3 11.59 -6.49 1.94
C SER A 3 10.45 -7.35 1.37
N LYS A 4 10.10 -8.45 2.05
CA LYS A 4 8.97 -9.30 1.67
C LYS A 4 7.62 -8.59 1.80
N PHE A 5 7.50 -7.65 2.74
CA PHE A 5 6.31 -6.80 2.87
C PHE A 5 6.18 -5.87 1.66
N LEU A 6 7.26 -5.19 1.27
CA LEU A 6 7.25 -4.38 0.03
C LEU A 6 6.96 -5.24 -1.22
N ASP A 7 7.57 -6.42 -1.34
CA ASP A 7 7.31 -7.33 -2.47
C ASP A 7 5.84 -7.80 -2.50
N HIS A 8 5.24 -7.99 -1.33
CA HIS A 8 3.81 -8.30 -1.21
C HIS A 8 2.95 -7.13 -1.71
N GLU A 9 3.23 -5.91 -1.25
CA GLU A 9 2.45 -4.73 -1.68
C GLU A 9 2.56 -4.45 -3.17
N VAL A 10 3.77 -4.55 -3.74
CA VAL A 10 3.96 -4.42 -5.20
C VAL A 10 3.17 -5.48 -5.96
N LYS A 11 3.08 -6.71 -5.43
CA LYS A 11 2.26 -7.78 -6.02
C LYS A 11 0.77 -7.45 -5.95
N VAL A 12 0.27 -6.93 -4.82
CA VAL A 12 -1.14 -6.53 -4.69
C VAL A 12 -1.46 -5.38 -5.64
N SER A 13 -0.60 -4.35 -5.72
CA SER A 13 -0.71 -3.26 -6.70
C SER A 13 -0.83 -3.78 -8.14
N ALA A 14 -0.03 -4.78 -8.51
CA ALA A 14 -0.11 -5.39 -9.84
C ALA A 14 -1.46 -6.08 -10.09
N LEU A 15 -1.97 -6.83 -9.10
CA LEU A 15 -3.27 -7.50 -9.21
C LEU A 15 -4.44 -6.51 -9.34
N ILE A 16 -4.39 -5.39 -8.61
CA ILE A 16 -5.39 -4.32 -8.73
C ILE A 16 -5.34 -3.68 -10.13
N ASN A 17 -4.14 -3.41 -10.64
CA ASN A 17 -3.98 -2.88 -12.00
C ASN A 17 -4.52 -3.84 -13.08
N ASP A 18 -4.28 -5.14 -12.93
CA ASP A 18 -4.82 -6.16 -13.85
C ASP A 18 -6.35 -6.19 -13.82
N LEU A 19 -6.96 -6.04 -12.64
CA LEU A 19 -8.42 -5.95 -12.51
C LEU A 19 -8.98 -4.69 -13.17
N VAL A 20 -8.35 -3.53 -12.95
CA VAL A 20 -8.74 -2.26 -13.59
C VAL A 20 -8.63 -2.37 -15.11
N HIS A 21 -7.56 -2.98 -15.61
CA HIS A 21 -7.37 -3.22 -17.04
C HIS A 21 -8.48 -4.12 -17.61
N LEU A 22 -8.83 -5.21 -16.93
CA LEU A 22 -9.90 -6.12 -17.34
C LEU A 22 -11.27 -5.40 -17.38
N CYS A 23 -11.57 -4.55 -16.39
CA CYS A 23 -12.78 -3.74 -16.40
C CYS A 23 -12.82 -2.79 -17.60
N HIS A 24 -11.68 -2.18 -17.93
CA HIS A 24 -11.56 -1.29 -19.08
C HIS A 24 -11.81 -2.04 -20.41
N GLU A 25 -11.20 -3.20 -20.60
CA GLU A 25 -11.41 -4.05 -21.79
C GLU A 25 -12.88 -4.47 -21.96
N LYS A 26 -13.55 -4.77 -20.85
CA LYS A 26 -14.96 -5.16 -20.82
C LYS A 26 -15.94 -3.99 -20.85
N ARG A 27 -15.45 -2.75 -20.80
CA ARG A 27 -16.26 -1.52 -20.65
C ARG A 27 -17.17 -1.56 -19.42
N ASP A 28 -16.71 -2.21 -18.35
CA ASP A 28 -17.40 -2.25 -17.06
C ASP A 28 -16.98 -1.02 -16.23
N TYR A 29 -17.63 0.10 -16.50
CA TYR A 29 -17.30 1.37 -15.87
C TYR A 29 -17.71 1.43 -14.39
N THR A 30 -18.74 0.66 -14.00
CA THR A 30 -19.19 0.60 -12.60
C THR A 30 -18.14 -0.08 -11.73
N THR A 31 -17.67 -1.27 -12.13
CA THR A 31 -16.59 -1.95 -11.40
C THR A 31 -15.28 -1.18 -11.51
N GLN A 32 -14.99 -0.53 -12.65
CA GLN A 32 -13.82 0.32 -12.78
C GLN A 32 -13.83 1.48 -11.77
N ASN A 33 -14.99 2.13 -11.57
CA ASN A 33 -15.15 3.21 -10.59
C ASN A 33 -14.93 2.71 -9.16
N PHE A 34 -15.52 1.57 -8.81
CA PHE A 34 -15.31 0.91 -7.52
C PHE A 34 -13.82 0.60 -7.26
N LEU A 35 -13.11 0.07 -8.26
CA LEU A 35 -11.70 -0.27 -8.14
C LEU A 35 -10.78 0.96 -7.99
N GLN A 36 -11.23 2.17 -8.34
CA GLN A 36 -10.39 3.37 -8.16
C GLN A 36 -10.06 3.63 -6.70
N TRP A 37 -10.93 3.25 -5.76
CA TRP A 37 -10.63 3.37 -4.34
C TRP A 37 -9.48 2.46 -3.93
N TYR A 38 -9.49 1.20 -4.39
CA TYR A 38 -8.38 0.26 -4.15
C TYR A 38 -7.08 0.72 -4.81
N VAL A 39 -7.14 1.34 -5.99
CA VAL A 39 -5.96 1.95 -6.63
C VAL A 39 -5.38 3.04 -5.74
N ALA A 40 -6.21 3.93 -5.20
CA ALA A 40 -5.76 4.99 -4.29
C ALA A 40 -5.18 4.41 -3.00
N GLU A 41 -5.80 3.37 -2.43
CA GLU A 41 -5.31 2.70 -1.23
C GLU A 41 -3.94 2.06 -1.46
N GLN A 42 -3.74 1.32 -2.57
CA GLN A 42 -2.44 0.71 -2.86
C GLN A 42 -1.31 1.74 -3.05
N ILE A 43 -1.60 2.96 -3.54
CA ILE A 43 -0.59 4.02 -3.64
C ILE A 43 -0.07 4.39 -2.24
N GLU A 44 -0.97 4.53 -1.26
CA GLU A 44 -0.63 4.86 0.12
C GLU A 44 0.10 3.69 0.82
N GLU A 45 -0.39 2.46 0.64
CA GLU A 45 0.22 1.26 1.24
C GLU A 45 1.63 1.00 0.70
N GLU A 46 1.83 1.15 -0.62
CA GLU A 46 3.15 0.97 -1.23
C GLU A 46 4.12 2.09 -0.80
N ALA A 47 3.65 3.34 -0.72
CA ALA A 47 4.45 4.46 -0.23
C ALA A 47 4.90 4.26 1.23
N LEU A 48 4.02 3.74 2.07
CA LEU A 48 4.33 3.38 3.45
C LEU A 48 5.37 2.26 3.51
N ALA A 49 5.17 1.18 2.75
CA ALA A 49 6.10 0.05 2.69
C ALA A 49 7.51 0.48 2.25
N ARG A 50 7.59 1.35 1.24
CA ARG A 50 8.87 1.94 0.78
C ARG A 50 9.53 2.80 1.86
N THR A 51 8.75 3.65 2.51
CA THR A 51 9.25 4.54 3.59
C THR A 51 9.83 3.74 4.76
N ILE A 52 9.14 2.67 5.18
CA ILE A 52 9.61 1.76 6.24
C ILE A 52 10.93 1.10 5.82
N LEU A 53 11.00 0.58 4.59
CA LEU A 53 12.21 -0.08 4.10
C LEU A 53 13.41 0.88 4.03
N ASP A 54 13.19 2.12 3.59
CA ASP A 54 14.26 3.12 3.48
C ASP A 54 14.74 3.60 4.85
N LYS A 55 13.85 3.75 5.83
CA LYS A 55 14.23 3.99 7.23
C LYS A 55 15.09 2.87 7.80
N LEU A 56 14.73 1.61 7.53
CA LEU A 56 15.53 0.45 7.96
C LEU A 56 16.92 0.43 7.33
N LYS A 57 17.03 0.73 6.03
CA LYS A 57 18.32 0.84 5.34
C LYS A 57 19.19 1.96 5.93
N LEU A 58 18.58 3.09 6.31
CA LEU A 58 19.29 4.21 6.91
C LEU A 58 19.87 3.88 8.29
N ILE A 59 19.14 3.11 9.10
CA ILE A 59 19.56 2.69 10.44
C ILE A 59 20.72 1.68 10.38
N GLY A 60 20.69 0.76 9.41
CA GLY A 60 21.68 -0.30 9.30
C GLY A 60 21.70 -1.21 10.54
N ASP A 61 22.87 -1.39 11.15
CA ASP A 61 23.09 -2.24 12.33
C ASP A 61 23.09 -1.46 13.67
N ASP A 62 22.72 -0.17 13.67
CA ASP A 62 22.66 0.60 14.91
C ASP A 62 21.49 0.15 15.80
N LYS A 63 21.83 -0.52 16.92
CA LYS A 63 20.85 -1.03 17.89
C LYS A 63 20.00 0.08 18.52
N GLY A 64 20.55 1.28 18.66
CA GLY A 64 19.80 2.44 19.17
C GLY A 64 18.74 2.92 18.18
N GLY A 65 19.11 3.05 16.91
CA GLY A 65 18.22 3.37 15.80
C GLY A 65 17.12 2.32 15.60
N LEU A 66 17.43 1.03 15.79
CA LEU A 66 16.43 -0.04 15.71
C LEU A 66 15.36 0.08 16.80
N TYR A 67 15.72 0.44 18.02
CA TYR A 67 14.75 0.67 19.10
C TYR A 67 13.84 1.86 18.82
N LEU A 68 14.41 2.97 18.34
CA LEU A 68 13.63 4.15 17.96
C LEU A 68 12.69 3.86 16.79
N PHE A 69 13.15 3.08 15.82
CA PHE A 69 12.35 2.64 14.69
C PHE A 69 11.17 1.77 15.11
N ASP A 70 11.39 0.79 16.00
CA ASP A 70 10.32 -0.07 16.51
C ASP A 70 9.21 0.76 17.21
N ARG A 71 9.62 1.75 18.01
CA ARG A 71 8.70 2.70 18.64
C ARG A 71 7.93 3.52 17.60
N ASP A 72 8.61 4.05 16.60
CA ASP A 72 8.00 4.89 15.57
C ASP A 72 7.03 4.07 14.69
N VAL A 73 7.37 2.82 14.37
CA VAL A 73 6.48 1.90 13.62
C VAL A 73 5.22 1.57 14.42
N ASN A 74 5.33 1.35 15.73
CA ASN A 74 4.16 1.17 16.60
C ASN A 74 3.22 2.38 16.63
N GLN A 75 3.71 3.57 16.26
CA GLN A 75 2.91 4.79 16.17
C GLN A 75 2.42 5.10 14.74
N LEU A 76 2.84 4.33 13.74
CA LEU A 76 2.36 4.50 12.37
C LEU A 76 0.90 4.02 12.29
N THR A 77 -0.01 4.97 12.09
CA THR A 77 -1.39 4.69 11.73
C THR A 77 -1.54 4.75 10.21
N VAL A 78 -1.92 3.63 9.59
CA VAL A 78 -2.33 3.62 8.18
C VAL A 78 -3.64 4.40 8.09
N THR A 79 -3.62 5.54 7.42
CA THR A 79 -4.85 6.29 7.14
C THR A 79 -5.40 5.77 5.83
N SER A 80 -6.36 4.84 5.89
CA SER A 80 -7.05 4.37 4.68
C SER A 80 -8.01 5.44 4.18
N ALA A 81 -8.14 5.57 2.87
CA ALA A 81 -9.13 6.45 2.25
C ALA A 81 -10.54 5.98 2.60
N ALA A 82 -11.50 6.89 2.81
CA ALA A 82 -12.88 6.50 3.05
C ALA A 82 -13.41 5.68 1.85
N ALA A 83 -13.88 4.46 2.11
CA ALA A 83 -14.47 3.61 1.08
C ALA A 83 -15.66 4.33 0.42
N PRO A 84 -15.80 4.29 -0.91
CA PRO A 84 -16.96 4.85 -1.58
C PRO A 84 -18.23 4.16 -1.06
N ASP A 85 -19.29 4.95 -0.87
CA ASP A 85 -20.62 4.40 -0.57
C ASP A 85 -21.12 3.68 -1.83
N ILE A 86 -21.28 2.36 -1.75
CA ILE A 86 -21.67 1.51 -2.89
C ILE A 86 -23.20 1.43 -3.04
N ASN A 87 -23.95 2.24 -2.28
CA ASN A 87 -25.42 2.26 -2.33
C ASN A 87 -25.93 3.29 -3.34
N ASP A 88 -25.82 3.03 -4.64
CA ASP A 88 -26.66 3.65 -5.68
C ASP A 88 -26.85 2.71 -6.88
#